data_AF-A0A3B1BE00-F1
#
_entry.id   AF-A0A3B1BE00-F1
#
_cell.length_a   1.000
_cell.length_b   1.000
_cell.length_c   1.000
_cell.angle_alpha   90.00
_cell.angle_beta   90.00
_cell.angle_gamma   90.00
#
_symmetry.space_group_name_H-M   'P 1'
#
loop_
_entity.id
_entity.type
_entity.pdbx_description
1 polymer ?
#
loop_
_entity_poly.entity_id
_entity_poly.type
_entity_poly.pdbx_seq_one_letter_code
_entity_poly.pdbx_strand_id
1 'polypeptide(L)' 'MAEIIGTSFEVVERSLKKMREKGIIEAAGKRIVILKPSALEAIFAEEK' A
#
# COMPACT_ATOMS: atom_id res chain seq x y z
N MET A 1 -1.24 -10.98 6.62
CA MET A 1 -1.33 -9.57 6.12
C MET A 1 -2.77 -9.17 5.81
N ALA A 2 -3.62 -10.03 5.22
CA ALA A 2 -5.07 -9.74 5.09
C ALA A 2 -5.82 -9.72 6.45
N GLU A 3 -5.36 -10.49 7.44
CA GLU A 3 -6.00 -10.57 8.76
C GLU A 3 -5.83 -9.33 9.65
N ILE A 4 -4.87 -8.43 9.36
CA ILE A 4 -4.59 -7.25 10.22
C ILE A 4 -5.47 -6.05 9.84
N ILE A 5 -6.07 -6.04 8.64
CA ILE A 5 -6.77 -4.86 8.08
C ILE A 5 -8.29 -5.09 7.96
N GLY A 6 -8.80 -6.28 8.30
CA GLY A 6 -10.24 -6.56 8.20
C GLY A 6 -10.82 -6.25 6.81
N THR A 7 -10.03 -6.41 5.75
CA THR A 7 -10.38 -6.00 4.40
C THR A 7 -10.13 -7.16 3.44
N SER A 8 -11.05 -7.38 2.49
CA SER A 8 -10.94 -8.47 1.52
C SER A 8 -9.63 -8.38 0.73
N PHE A 9 -9.00 -9.53 0.45
CA PHE A 9 -7.75 -9.64 -0.30
C PHE A 9 -7.79 -8.86 -1.63
N GLU A 10 -8.95 -8.85 -2.28
CA GLU A 10 -9.22 -8.10 -3.51
C GLU A 10 -9.06 -6.57 -3.35
N VAL A 11 -9.44 -6.02 -2.20
CA VAL A 11 -9.28 -4.60 -1.86
C VAL A 11 -7.81 -4.29 -1.62
N VAL A 12 -7.08 -5.18 -0.95
CA VAL A 12 -5.64 -5.05 -0.73
C VAL A 12 -4.91 -5.05 -2.07
N GLU A 13 -5.20 -6.00 -2.97
CA GLU A 13 -4.60 -6.03 -4.31
C GLU A 13 -4.89 -4.77 -5.12
N ARG A 14 -6.14 -4.29 -5.11
CA ARG A 14 -6.54 -3.06 -5.82
C ARG A 14 -5.79 -1.83 -5.29
N SER A 15 -5.64 -1.72 -3.97
CA SER A 15 -4.91 -0.62 -3.34
C SER A 15 -3.40 -0.70 -3.60
N LEU A 16 -2.80 -1.90 -3.49
CA LEU A 16 -1.39 -2.13 -3.81
C LEU A 16 -1.10 -1.81 -5.28
N LYS A 17 -1.99 -2.18 -6.20
CA LYS A 17 -1.86 -1.86 -7.62
C LYS A 17 -1.86 -0.35 -7.85
N LYS A 18 -2.79 0.39 -7.23
CA LYS A 18 -2.82 1.87 -7.28
C LYS A 18 -1.56 2.50 -6.69
N MET A 19 -1.06 2.00 -5.57
CA MET A 19 0.17 2.51 -4.95
C MET A 19 1.41 2.20 -5.80
N ARG A 20 1.43 1.08 -6.52
CA ARG A 20 2.48 0.75 -7.49
C ARG A 20 2.44 1.64 -8.72
N GLU A 21 1.26 1.89 -9.29
CA GLU A 21 1.08 2.83 -10.42
C GLU A 21 1.49 4.26 -10.05
N LYS A 22 1.26 4.68 -8.81
CA LYS A 22 1.73 5.97 -8.30
C LYS A 22 3.23 6.01 -7.97
N GLY A 23 3.95 4.89 -8.11
CA GLY A 23 5.38 4.78 -7.78
C GLY A 23 5.67 4.99 -6.29
N ILE A 24 4.69 4.72 -5.41
CA ILE A 24 4.82 4.86 -3.96
C ILE A 24 5.47 3.61 -3.38
N ILE A 25 5.09 2.45 -3.92
CA ILE A 25 5.61 1.14 -3.53
C ILE A 25 6.10 0.38 -4.76
N GLU A 26 7.09 -0.48 -4.55
CA GLU A 26 7.54 -1.47 -5.52
C GLU A 26 7.32 -2.87 -4.94
N ALA A 27 6.73 -3.76 -5.74
CA ALA A 27 6.50 -5.14 -5.34
C ALA A 27 7.64 -6.01 -5.89
N ALA A 28 8.57 -6.41 -5.02
CA ALA A 28 9.65 -7.34 -5.33
C ALA A 28 9.28 -8.74 -4.83
N GLY A 29 8.52 -9.48 -5.64
CA GLY A 29 8.09 -10.84 -5.32
C GLY A 29 7.19 -10.91 -4.08
N LYS A 30 7.71 -11.50 -2.98
CA LYS A 30 6.99 -11.61 -1.68
C LYS A 30 7.23 -10.42 -0.74
N ARG A 31 7.95 -9.38 -1.20
CA ARG A 31 8.27 -8.19 -0.39
C ARG A 31 7.72 -6.93 -1.06
N ILE A 32 7.21 -6.03 -0.24
CA ILE A 32 6.79 -4.69 -0.66
C ILE A 32 7.86 -3.72 -0.16
N VAL A 33 8.44 -2.96 -1.07
CA VAL A 33 9.43 -1.91 -0.77
C VAL A 33 8.73 -0.57 -0.91
N ILE A 34 8.82 0.27 0.12
CA ILE A 34 8.26 1.62 0.09
C ILE A 34 9.33 2.55 -0.49
N LEU A 35 9.10 3.06 -1.69
CA LEU A 35 10.05 3.97 -2.37
C LEU A 35 9.87 5.42 -1.91
N LYS A 36 8.64 5.80 -1.57
CA LYS A 36 8.30 7.16 -1.14
C LYS A 36 7.60 7.14 0.22
N PRO A 37 8.38 7.04 1.32
CA PRO A 37 7.82 7.00 2.67
C PRO A 37 6.97 8.23 3.00
N SER A 38 7.40 9.43 2.61
CA SER A 38 6.63 10.66 2.89
C SER A 38 5.28 10.73 2.18
N ALA A 39 5.16 10.15 0.98
CA ALA A 39 3.89 10.08 0.26
C ALA A 39 2.95 9.03 0.86
N LEU A 40 3.52 7.96 1.41
CA LEU A 40 2.77 6.97 2.15
C LEU A 40 2.23 7.58 3.46
N GLU A 41 3.06 8.28 4.22
CA GLU A 41 2.64 8.97 5.44
C GLU A 41 1.54 10.00 5.18
N ALA A 42 1.60 10.77 4.10
CA ALA A 42 0.53 11.71 3.74
C ALA A 42 -0.83 11.02 3.53
N ILE A 43 -0.85 9.83 2.92
CA ILE A 43 -2.08 9.05 2.71
C ILE A 43 -2.68 8.58 4.03
N PHE A 44 -1.85 8.23 5.02
CA PHE A 44 -2.30 7.80 6.34
C PHE A 44 -2.53 8.96 7.33
N ALA A 45 -1.92 10.12 7.09
CA ALA A 45 -2.06 11.31 7.94
C ALA A 45 -3.40 12.04 7.76
N GLU A 46 -4.09 11.84 6.63
CA GLU A 46 -5.44 12.37 6.37
C GLU A 46 -6.56 11.62 7.15
N GLU A 47 -6.24 10.54 7.85
CA GLU A 47 -7.18 9.79 8.72
C GLU A 47 -7.12 10.26 10.20
N LYS A 48 -7.01 11.57 10.45
CA LYS A 48 -7.00 12.14 11.81
C LYS A 48 -8.08 13.16 12.05
#